data_AF-A0A368S5T2-F1
#
_entry.id   AF-A0A368S5T2-F1
#
_cell.length_a   1.000
_cell.length_b   1.000
_cell.length_c   1.000
_cell.angle_alpha   90.00
_cell.angle_beta   90.00
_cell.angle_gamma   90.00
#
_symmetry.space_group_name_H-M   'P 1'
#
loop_
_entity.id
_entity.type
_entity.pdbx_description
1 polymer ?
#
loop_
_entity_poly.entity_id
_entity_poly.type
_entity_poly.pdbx_seq_one_letter_code
_entity_poly.pdbx_strand_id
1 'polypeptide(L)'
;MAAKVALLTLVMIFLLAASLAYAKPCGFRATMTCRDLSINFTRATHKSHERLSMLAARFDVATGGSVSPQAPLRLDAGGATYDMTFSIGTLPQKLVALADTGSDLIWTKCGACLQCLPQGTPSYYPNKSSSFSKLPCSTLLCAVVASESLAVCGAGGAESYYRYSYVIVS
;
A
#
# COMPACT_ATOMS: atom_id res chain seq x y z
N MET A 1 2.05 -44.26 -30.49
CA MET A 1 0.89 -43.34 -30.54
C MET A 1 0.29 -43.08 -29.15
N ALA A 2 0.12 -44.11 -28.31
CA ALA A 2 -0.43 -43.97 -26.96
C ALA A 2 0.29 -42.95 -26.05
N ALA A 3 1.62 -42.92 -26.05
CA ALA A 3 2.39 -41.98 -25.20
C ALA A 3 2.16 -40.50 -25.54
N LYS A 4 1.97 -40.15 -26.82
CA LYS A 4 1.66 -38.78 -27.24
C LYS A 4 0.26 -38.36 -26.81
N VAL A 5 -0.70 -39.29 -26.86
CA VAL A 5 -2.08 -39.06 -26.40
C VAL A 5 -2.11 -38.85 -24.89
N ALA A 6 -1.36 -39.66 -24.12
CA ALA A 6 -1.26 -39.51 -22.67
C ALA A 6 -0.57 -38.20 -22.23
N LEU A 7 0.42 -37.73 -23.01
CA LEU A 7 1.07 -36.44 -22.74
C LEU A 7 0.14 -35.25 -23.02
N LEU A 8 -0.61 -35.31 -24.13
CA LEU A 8 -1.60 -34.29 -24.49
C LEU A 8 -2.72 -34.19 -23.45
N THR A 9 -3.21 -35.32 -22.94
CA THR A 9 -4.24 -35.31 -21.89
C THR A 9 -3.71 -34.72 -20.58
N LEU A 10 -2.47 -35.04 -20.18
CA LEU A 10 -1.83 -34.46 -18.99
C LEU A 10 -1.66 -32.94 -19.10
N VAL A 11 -1.23 -32.44 -20.26
CA VAL A 11 -1.09 -31.00 -20.51
C VAL A 11 -2.44 -30.29 -20.46
N MET A 12 -3.48 -30.87 -21.06
CA MET A 12 -4.84 -30.32 -21.02
C MET A 12 -5.41 -30.30 -19.59
N ILE A 13 -5.17 -31.35 -18.80
CA ILE A 13 -5.57 -31.37 -17.37
C ILE A 13 -4.84 -30.26 -16.59
N PHE A 14 -3.54 -30.07 -16.84
CA PHE A 14 -2.76 -29.03 -16.18
C PHE A 14 -3.23 -27.62 -16.56
N LEU A 15 -3.58 -27.39 -17.84
CA LEU A 15 -4.14 -26.13 -18.34
C LEU A 15 -5.55 -25.85 -17.79
N LEU A 16 -6.41 -26.86 -17.68
CA LEU A 16 -7.71 -26.71 -17.03
C LEU A 16 -7.57 -26.42 -15.52
N ALA A 17 -6.67 -27.10 -14.82
CA ALA A 17 -6.44 -26.86 -13.39
C ALA A 17 -5.83 -25.47 -13.11
N ALA A 18 -4.95 -24.98 -13.99
CA ALA A 18 -4.36 -23.64 -13.87
C ALA A 18 -5.40 -22.51 -14.00
N SER A 19 -6.51 -22.74 -14.70
CA SER A 19 -7.59 -21.76 -14.86
C SER A 19 -8.48 -21.59 -13.60
N LEU A 20 -8.46 -22.54 -12.67
CA LEU A 20 -9.25 -22.46 -11.42
C LEU A 20 -8.55 -21.70 -10.27
N ALA A 21 -7.25 -21.41 -10.39
CA ALA A 21 -6.48 -20.69 -9.36
C ALA A 21 -6.36 -19.18 -9.62
N TYR A 22 -7.17 -18.62 -10.53
CA TYR A 22 -7.21 -17.17 -10.75
C TYR A 22 -8.07 -16.50 -9.65
N ALA A 23 -7.47 -16.30 -8.49
CA ALA A 23 -8.05 -15.42 -7.48
C ALA A 23 -8.01 -13.98 -8.03
N LYS A 24 -9.19 -13.40 -8.30
CA LYS A 24 -9.35 -11.99 -8.67
C LYS A 24 -8.65 -11.15 -7.59
N PRO A 25 -7.67 -10.28 -7.92
CA PRO A 25 -7.00 -9.47 -6.92
C PRO A 25 -8.03 -8.60 -6.20
N CYS A 26 -8.36 -8.94 -4.95
CA CYS A 26 -9.25 -8.17 -4.10
C CYS A 26 -8.45 -6.99 -3.53
N GLY A 27 -8.26 -5.96 -4.36
CA GLY A 27 -7.62 -4.72 -3.97
C GLY A 27 -8.60 -3.57 -4.07
N PHE A 28 -8.55 -2.65 -3.12
CA PHE A 28 -9.27 -1.37 -3.22
C PHE A 28 -8.27 -0.27 -3.59
N ARG A 29 -8.66 0.63 -4.47
CA ARG A 29 -7.92 1.88 -4.75
C ARG A 29 -8.54 2.98 -3.89
N ALA A 30 -7.76 3.49 -2.96
CA ALA A 30 -8.10 4.68 -2.17
C ALA A 30 -7.19 5.84 -2.57
N THR A 31 -7.76 7.03 -2.70
CA THR A 31 -7.02 8.28 -2.93
C THR A 31 -7.11 9.09 -1.64
N MET A 32 -5.97 9.35 -1.00
CA MET A 32 -5.93 10.25 0.15
C MET A 32 -5.85 11.69 -0.35
N THR A 33 -6.79 12.52 0.09
CA THR A 33 -6.77 13.97 -0.16
C THR A 33 -6.85 14.69 1.18
N CYS A 34 -5.80 15.43 1.54
CA CYS A 34 -5.86 16.38 2.64
C CYS A 34 -6.79 17.54 2.23
N ARG A 35 -7.77 17.88 3.07
CA ARG A 35 -8.81 18.88 2.73
C ARG A 35 -8.93 20.02 3.74
N ASP A 36 -8.50 19.82 4.98
CA ASP A 36 -8.76 20.75 6.09
C ASP A 36 -7.44 21.05 6.82
N LEU A 37 -7.13 22.34 7.02
CA LEU A 37 -5.94 22.83 7.73
C LEU A 37 -6.12 22.82 9.27
N SER A 38 -7.31 22.48 9.76
CA SER A 38 -7.60 22.31 11.19
C SER A 38 -8.54 21.13 11.42
N ILE A 39 -8.25 20.34 12.46
CA ILE A 39 -8.98 19.10 12.75
C ILE A 39 -10.16 19.41 13.67
N ASN A 40 -11.36 19.34 13.14
CA ASN A 40 -12.56 19.17 13.96
C ASN A 40 -12.75 17.67 14.23
N PHE A 41 -12.45 17.22 15.45
CA PHE A 41 -12.44 15.80 15.80
C PHE A 41 -13.79 15.12 15.57
N THR A 42 -14.91 15.74 15.95
CA THR A 42 -16.25 15.16 15.73
C THR A 42 -16.54 14.94 14.25
N ARG A 43 -16.23 15.94 13.41
CA ARG A 43 -16.37 15.84 11.96
C ARG A 43 -15.39 14.83 11.37
N ALA A 44 -14.17 14.75 11.89
CA ALA A 44 -13.17 13.77 11.47
C ALA A 44 -13.62 12.34 11.77
N THR A 45 -14.18 12.09 12.96
CA THR A 45 -14.74 10.79 13.36
C THR A 45 -15.91 10.40 12.47
N HIS A 46 -16.85 11.32 12.21
CA HIS A 46 -17.97 11.04 11.31
C HIS A 46 -17.49 10.72 9.89
N LYS A 47 -16.57 11.53 9.33
CA LYS A 47 -15.96 11.24 8.03
C LYS A 47 -15.18 9.93 8.03
N SER A 48 -14.58 9.53 9.15
CA SER A 48 -13.86 8.26 9.29
C SER A 48 -14.83 7.08 9.22
N HIS A 49 -15.95 7.14 9.93
CA HIS A 49 -17.01 6.13 9.84
C HIS A 49 -17.58 5.99 8.42
N GLU A 50 -17.85 7.10 7.73
CA GLU A 50 -18.30 7.09 6.33
C GLU A 50 -17.27 6.48 5.38
N ARG A 51 -15.98 6.73 5.62
CA ARG A 51 -14.91 6.11 4.82
C ARG A 51 -14.82 4.61 5.07
N LEU A 52 -14.96 4.19 6.33
CA LEU A 52 -14.95 2.77 6.69
C LEU A 52 -16.16 2.03 6.12
N SER A 53 -17.36 2.63 6.15
CA SER A 53 -18.55 2.03 5.54
C SER A 53 -18.42 1.89 4.02
N MET A 54 -17.91 2.94 3.35
CA MET A 54 -17.64 2.89 1.91
C MET A 54 -16.56 1.86 1.56
N LEU A 55 -15.51 1.75 2.38
CA LEU A 55 -14.47 0.76 2.20
C LEU A 55 -14.99 -0.66 2.39
N ALA A 56 -15.77 -0.91 3.45
CA ALA A 56 -16.41 -2.19 3.70
C ALA A 56 -17.32 -2.59 2.54
N ALA A 57 -18.17 -1.67 2.07
CA ALA A 57 -19.06 -1.93 0.93
C ALA A 57 -18.28 -2.27 -0.37
N ARG A 58 -17.16 -1.57 -0.63
CA ARG A 58 -16.30 -1.88 -1.78
C ARG A 58 -15.59 -3.22 -1.63
N PHE A 59 -15.20 -3.57 -0.41
CA PHE A 59 -14.57 -4.85 -0.12
C PHE A 59 -15.57 -5.99 -0.28
N ASP A 60 -16.79 -5.84 0.23
CA ASP A 60 -17.87 -6.83 0.09
C ASP A 60 -18.18 -7.13 -1.38
N VAL A 61 -18.20 -6.10 -2.22
CA VAL A 61 -18.34 -6.25 -3.68
C VAL A 61 -17.15 -6.96 -4.31
N ALA A 62 -15.93 -6.77 -3.78
CA ALA A 62 -14.72 -7.42 -4.28
C ALA A 62 -14.63 -8.89 -3.86
N THR A 63 -15.04 -9.22 -2.64
CA THR A 63 -14.94 -10.57 -2.05
C THR A 63 -16.21 -11.42 -2.18
N GLY A 64 -17.32 -10.85 -2.68
CA GLY A 64 -18.59 -11.56 -2.83
C GLY A 64 -19.27 -11.88 -1.51
N GLY A 65 -19.03 -11.08 -0.46
CA GLY A 65 -19.62 -11.27 0.87
C GLY A 65 -19.06 -10.32 1.93
N SER A 66 -19.77 -10.20 3.06
CA SER A 66 -19.42 -9.33 4.20
C SER A 66 -18.16 -9.81 4.92
N VAL A 67 -17.00 -9.31 4.49
CA VAL A 67 -15.73 -9.59 5.16
C VAL A 67 -15.19 -8.26 5.66
N SER A 68 -15.16 -8.09 6.98
CA SER A 68 -14.51 -6.92 7.58
C SER A 68 -13.01 -6.97 7.26
N PRO A 69 -12.44 -5.98 6.54
CA PRO A 69 -11.02 -5.96 6.26
C PRO A 69 -10.26 -5.70 7.56
N GLN A 70 -9.75 -6.77 8.15
CA GLN A 70 -8.88 -6.71 9.32
C GLN A 70 -7.42 -6.76 8.85
N ALA A 71 -6.61 -5.84 9.35
CA ALA A 71 -5.16 -5.90 9.25
C ALA A 71 -4.62 -6.23 10.64
N PRO A 72 -4.30 -7.51 10.94
CA PRO A 72 -3.73 -7.88 12.23
C PRO A 72 -2.44 -7.11 12.47
N LEU A 73 -2.34 -6.51 13.67
CA LEU A 73 -1.11 -5.90 14.14
C LEU A 73 -0.27 -6.96 14.85
N ARG A 74 1.04 -6.93 14.61
CA ARG A 74 2.00 -7.84 15.22
C ARG A 74 2.96 -7.03 16.07
N LEU A 75 3.07 -7.37 17.35
CA LEU A 75 4.09 -6.76 18.21
C LEU A 75 5.48 -7.14 17.70
N ASP A 76 6.36 -6.15 17.58
CA ASP A 76 7.74 -6.35 17.17
C ASP A 76 8.54 -7.14 18.22
N ALA A 77 9.72 -7.61 17.85
CA ALA A 77 10.57 -8.38 18.76
C ALA A 77 11.03 -7.55 19.99
N GLY A 78 11.09 -6.23 19.85
CA GLY A 78 11.46 -5.30 20.93
C GLY A 78 10.32 -5.00 21.91
N GLY A 79 9.06 -5.36 21.58
CA GLY A 79 7.89 -5.05 22.38
C GLY A 79 7.49 -3.56 22.39
N ALA A 80 8.11 -2.74 21.53
CA ALA A 80 7.94 -1.30 21.51
C ALA A 80 7.02 -0.84 20.38
N THR A 81 6.86 -1.65 19.33
CA THR A 81 6.17 -1.24 18.12
C THR A 81 5.23 -2.30 17.55
N TYR A 82 4.22 -1.84 16.79
CA TYR A 82 3.28 -2.72 16.11
C TYR A 82 3.50 -2.68 14.61
N ASP A 83 3.80 -3.84 14.02
CA ASP A 83 3.92 -4.02 12.58
C ASP A 83 2.55 -4.35 11.95
N MET A 84 2.26 -3.69 10.83
CA MET A 84 1.13 -3.99 9.97
C MET A 84 1.60 -4.52 8.61
N THR A 85 0.89 -5.53 8.11
CA THR A 85 1.09 -6.05 6.75
C THR A 85 0.06 -5.46 5.80
N PHE A 86 0.52 -5.00 4.63
CA PHE A 86 -0.35 -4.44 3.60
C PHE A 86 0.20 -4.75 2.20
N SER A 87 -0.53 -4.39 1.16
CA SER A 87 -0.08 -4.54 -0.23
C SER A 87 -0.44 -3.32 -1.06
N ILE A 88 0.48 -2.90 -1.93
CA ILE A 88 0.29 -1.75 -2.83
C ILE A 88 0.72 -2.08 -4.27
N GLY A 89 0.22 -1.29 -5.22
CA GLY A 89 0.54 -1.39 -6.63
C GLY A 89 -0.42 -2.27 -7.44
N THR A 90 -0.17 -2.36 -8.75
CA THR A 90 -0.91 -3.22 -9.68
C THR A 90 -0.02 -4.39 -10.08
N LEU A 91 -0.57 -5.60 -9.87
CA LEU A 91 0.10 -6.72 -9.22
C LEU A 91 0.54 -6.36 -7.78
N PRO A 92 -0.28 -6.71 -6.76
CA PRO A 92 -0.03 -6.30 -5.38
C PRO A 92 1.33 -6.79 -4.85
N GLN A 93 2.14 -5.86 -4.32
CA GLN A 93 3.40 -6.17 -3.66
C GLN A 93 3.20 -6.11 -2.14
N LYS A 94 3.44 -7.22 -1.44
CA LYS A 94 3.26 -7.34 0.01
C LYS A 94 4.40 -6.68 0.77
N LEU A 95 4.06 -5.84 1.74
CA LEU A 95 4.98 -5.04 2.54
C LEU A 95 4.62 -5.12 4.02
N VAL A 96 5.56 -4.72 4.87
CA VAL A 96 5.39 -4.55 6.31
C VAL A 96 5.81 -3.12 6.67
N ALA A 97 5.04 -2.45 7.51
CA ALA A 97 5.39 -1.14 8.06
C ALA A 97 4.94 -1.03 9.52
N LEU A 98 5.57 -0.09 10.22
CA LEU A 98 5.14 0.36 11.54
C LEU A 98 3.74 0.99 11.48
N ALA A 99 2.84 0.56 12.35
CA ALA A 99 1.56 1.21 12.58
C ALA A 99 1.76 2.44 13.49
N ASP A 100 2.09 3.57 12.87
CA ASP A 100 2.31 4.84 13.53
C ASP A 100 1.05 5.73 13.43
N THR A 101 0.40 6.00 14.56
CA THR A 101 -0.75 6.92 14.64
C THR A 101 -0.34 8.35 15.00
N GLY A 102 0.94 8.58 15.31
CA GLY A 102 1.51 9.86 15.71
C GLY A 102 2.06 10.68 14.54
N SER A 103 2.06 10.14 13.33
CA SER A 103 2.49 10.84 12.11
C SER A 103 1.42 10.80 11.00
N ASP A 104 1.63 11.67 10.01
CA ASP A 104 0.75 11.95 8.89
C ASP A 104 1.33 11.50 7.53
N LEU A 105 2.56 10.97 7.52
CA LEU A 105 3.23 10.44 6.34
C LEU A 105 3.30 8.90 6.37
N ILE A 106 2.69 8.27 5.36
CA ILE A 106 2.87 6.84 5.09
C ILE A 106 4.03 6.67 4.10
N TRP A 107 5.05 5.90 4.47
CA TRP A 107 6.20 5.63 3.61
C TRP A 107 6.63 4.16 3.65
N THR A 108 7.35 3.73 2.62
CA THR A 108 7.96 2.41 2.56
C THR A 108 9.28 2.49 1.82
N LYS A 109 10.18 1.53 2.09
CA LYS A 109 11.42 1.37 1.33
C LYS A 109 11.10 1.02 -0.11
N CYS A 110 11.77 1.70 -1.04
CA CYS A 110 11.66 1.44 -2.46
C CYS A 110 12.99 0.89 -3.03
N GLY A 111 12.90 -0.12 -3.89
CA GLY A 111 14.03 -0.70 -4.62
C GLY A 111 15.02 -1.49 -3.76
N ALA A 112 16.15 -1.85 -4.36
CA ALA A 112 17.27 -2.45 -3.65
C ALA A 112 18.00 -1.36 -2.86
N CYS A 113 18.11 -1.52 -1.55
CA CYS A 113 18.88 -0.61 -0.70
C CYS A 113 19.71 -1.43 0.29
N LEU A 114 21.03 -1.35 0.14
CA LEU A 114 22.00 -2.09 0.96
C LEU A 114 22.23 -1.45 2.33
N GLN A 115 21.99 -0.14 2.45
CA GLN A 115 22.21 0.62 3.69
C GLN A 115 20.91 0.99 4.42
N CYS A 116 19.76 0.58 3.93
CA CYS A 116 18.48 0.86 4.57
C CYS A 116 18.18 -0.15 5.67
N LEU A 117 17.75 0.35 6.83
CA LEU A 117 17.21 -0.44 7.92
C LEU A 117 15.67 -0.44 7.88
N PRO A 118 15.01 -1.51 8.37
CA PRO A 118 15.61 -2.79 8.77
C PRO A 118 16.03 -3.63 7.56
N GLN A 119 17.15 -4.34 7.67
CA GLN A 119 17.58 -5.29 6.64
C GLN A 119 16.64 -6.51 6.59
N GLY A 120 16.53 -7.14 5.43
CA GLY A 120 15.69 -8.34 5.24
C GLY A 120 14.18 -8.07 5.09
N THR A 121 13.73 -6.82 5.25
CA THR A 121 12.32 -6.46 5.02
C THR A 121 11.98 -6.34 3.53
N PRO A 122 10.76 -6.75 3.11
CA PRO A 122 10.27 -6.56 1.75
C PRO A 122 10.38 -5.10 1.32
N SER A 123 10.76 -4.87 0.07
CA SER A 123 10.86 -3.54 -0.53
C SER A 123 9.81 -3.40 -1.63
N TYR A 124 9.26 -2.22 -1.78
CA TYR A 124 8.40 -1.91 -2.91
C TYR A 124 9.25 -1.69 -4.17
N TYR A 125 8.90 -2.29 -5.29
CA TYR A 125 9.57 -2.11 -6.57
C TYR A 125 8.66 -1.31 -7.52
N PRO A 126 8.89 0.00 -7.67
CA PRO A 126 8.02 0.86 -8.49
C PRO A 126 7.92 0.41 -9.95
N ASN A 127 9.03 -0.09 -10.51
CA ASN A 127 9.09 -0.61 -11.88
C ASN A 127 8.25 -1.88 -12.11
N LYS A 128 7.81 -2.56 -11.05
CA LYS A 128 6.95 -3.75 -11.12
C LYS A 128 5.47 -3.43 -10.92
N SER A 129 5.09 -2.16 -10.84
CA SER A 129 3.71 -1.72 -10.63
C SER A 129 3.27 -0.76 -11.72
N SER A 130 2.32 -1.18 -12.55
CA SER A 130 1.80 -0.33 -13.64
C SER A 130 0.98 0.87 -13.14
N SER A 131 0.60 0.90 -11.87
CA SER A 131 -0.12 2.02 -11.25
C SER A 131 0.77 2.98 -10.47
N PHE A 132 2.08 2.73 -10.43
CA PHE A 132 3.01 3.66 -9.82
C PHE A 132 3.21 4.89 -10.72
N SER A 133 3.24 6.07 -10.10
CA SER A 133 3.67 7.30 -10.75
C SER A 133 4.33 8.20 -9.71
N LYS A 134 5.34 8.96 -10.14
CA LYS A 134 5.96 9.99 -9.31
C LYS A 134 4.99 11.16 -9.17
N LEU A 135 5.04 11.84 -8.03
CA LEU A 135 4.23 13.03 -7.80
C LEU A 135 4.95 14.28 -8.34
N PRO A 136 4.36 15.02 -9.29
CA PRO A 136 4.91 16.28 -9.77
C PRO A 136 4.80 17.40 -8.72
N CYS A 137 5.74 18.35 -8.74
CA CYS A 137 5.72 19.48 -7.81
C CYS A 137 4.56 20.45 -8.02
N SER A 138 4.01 20.51 -9.23
CA SER A 138 2.83 21.33 -9.54
C SER A 138 1.55 20.84 -8.86
N THR A 139 1.58 19.66 -8.25
CA THR A 139 0.40 19.15 -7.54
C THR A 139 0.15 19.93 -6.26
N LEU A 140 -1.13 20.16 -5.96
CA LEU A 140 -1.56 20.80 -4.71
C LEU A 140 -1.02 20.06 -3.49
N LEU A 141 -0.91 18.73 -3.57
CA LEU A 141 -0.36 17.92 -2.48
C LEU A 141 1.10 18.27 -2.18
N CYS A 142 1.94 18.47 -3.21
CA CYS A 142 3.30 18.95 -3.01
C CYS A 142 3.31 20.37 -2.43
N ALA A 143 2.46 21.26 -2.92
CA ALA A 143 2.41 22.64 -2.45
C ALA A 143 2.03 22.76 -0.97
N VAL A 144 1.07 21.95 -0.50
CA VAL A 144 0.65 21.92 0.91
C VAL A 144 1.81 21.44 1.80
N VAL A 145 2.48 20.34 1.45
CA VAL A 145 3.57 19.82 2.29
C VAL A 145 4.84 20.68 2.20
N ALA A 146 5.04 21.38 1.07
CA ALA A 146 6.12 22.36 0.94
C ALA A 146 5.90 23.58 1.87
N SER A 147 4.65 23.96 2.12
CA SER A 147 4.33 25.07 3.04
C SER A 147 4.74 24.79 4.49
N GLU A 148 4.88 23.51 4.85
CA GLU A 148 5.39 23.06 6.15
C GLU A 148 6.91 22.80 6.14
N SER A 149 7.61 23.18 5.07
CA SER A 149 9.04 22.90 4.84
C SER A 149 9.41 21.41 4.80
N LEU A 150 8.42 20.53 4.60
CA LEU A 150 8.58 19.08 4.58
C LEU A 150 8.75 18.54 3.15
N ALA A 151 8.42 19.33 2.11
CA ALA A 151 8.63 18.96 0.72
C ALA A 151 9.62 19.89 0.00
N VAL A 152 10.51 19.30 -0.79
CA VAL A 152 11.48 19.98 -1.66
C VAL A 152 11.25 19.53 -3.09
N CYS A 153 11.33 20.46 -4.04
CA CYS A 153 11.24 20.14 -5.46
C CYS A 153 12.61 19.88 -6.06
N GLY A 154 12.73 18.77 -6.79
CA GLY A 154 13.93 18.49 -7.59
C GLY A 154 14.15 19.54 -8.66
N ALA A 155 15.38 19.62 -9.18
CA ALA A 155 15.71 20.50 -10.29
C ALA A 155 14.75 20.24 -11.48
N GLY A 156 14.03 21.29 -11.90
CA GLY A 156 13.02 21.21 -12.96
C GLY A 156 11.58 20.92 -12.52
N GLY A 157 11.30 20.76 -11.22
CA GLY A 157 9.92 20.62 -10.69
C GLY A 157 9.22 19.29 -11.04
N ALA A 158 9.95 18.32 -11.57
CA ALA A 158 9.39 17.06 -12.06
C ALA A 158 9.01 16.09 -10.93
N GLU A 159 9.62 16.22 -9.75
CA GLU A 159 9.44 15.29 -8.63
C GLU A 159 9.50 16.01 -7.28
N SER A 160 8.56 15.64 -6.41
CA SER A 160 8.48 16.07 -5.01
C SER A 160 9.28 15.12 -4.11
N TYR A 161 10.16 15.68 -3.29
CA TYR A 161 10.91 14.97 -2.25
C TYR A 161 10.37 15.35 -0.89
N TYR A 162 10.24 14.38 0.01
CA TYR A 162 9.74 14.59 1.36
C TYR A 162 10.86 14.32 2.38
N ARG A 163 11.02 15.21 3.35
CA ARG A 163 11.95 15.04 4.47
C ARG A 163 11.16 14.97 5.76
N TYR A 164 11.22 13.81 6.42
CA TYR A 164 10.61 13.58 7.73
C TYR A 164 11.67 13.23 8.76
N SER A 165 11.41 13.67 9.99
CA SER A 165 12.19 13.31 11.16
C SER A 165 11.25 12.63 12.15
N TYR A 166 11.65 11.47 12.66
CA TYR A 166 10.89 10.71 13.65
C TYR A 166 11.65 10.71 14.97
N VAL A 167 10.93 10.90 16.07
CA VAL A 167 11.45 10.62 17.41
C VAL A 167 11.06 9.18 17.74
N ILE A 168 12.04 8.29 17.68
CA ILE A 168 11.86 6.92 18.18
C ILE A 168 12.34 6.97 19.63
N VAL A 169 11.42 6.84 20.58
CA VAL A 169 11.77 6.69 22.00
C VAL A 169 12.09 5.20 22.20
N SER A 170 13.38 4.89 22.29
CA SER A 170 13.92 3.55 22.60
C SER A 170 14.11 3.36 24.08
#